data_AF-A0A5Q0HCF3-F1
#
_entry.id   AF-A0A5Q0HCF3-F1
#
_cell.length_a   1.000
_cell.length_b   1.000
_cell.length_c   1.000
_cell.angle_alpha   90.00
_cell.angle_beta   90.00
_cell.angle_gamma   90.00
#
_symmetry.space_group_name_H-M   'P 1'
#
loop_
_entity.id
_entity.type
_entity.pdbx_description
1 polymer ?
#
loop_
_entity_poly.entity_id
_entity_poly.type
_entity_poly.pdbx_seq_one_letter_code
_entity_poly.pdbx_strand_id
1 'polypeptide(L)'
;MPPTPNTRPTNQPTPPRPLHLARWLFIASAALGLVRFVVQLSDREMLIDQLRLQQPTLGQDELDAAATGGTFFGLLLAAALLLVYVLLANRMAQGRNWARVLLTALAAAGILVGVLRLITVGSGLAAAFGLSVSPVDLAFGVVTMVIDAVAVVLAFHPAAAAHFRNAPTPPRPTGGS
;
A
#
# COMPACT_ATOMS: atom_id res chain seq x y z
N MET A 1 -44.46 -18.70 -31.99
CA MET A 1 -43.01 -18.46 -32.16
C MET A 1 -42.33 -18.66 -30.82
N PRO A 2 -41.33 -19.55 -30.68
CA PRO A 2 -40.58 -19.65 -29.43
C PRO A 2 -39.70 -18.39 -29.24
N PRO A 3 -39.55 -17.86 -28.02
CA PRO A 3 -38.70 -16.70 -27.76
C PRO A 3 -37.23 -17.06 -27.98
N THR A 4 -36.52 -16.29 -28.80
CA THR A 4 -35.07 -16.43 -29.00
C THR A 4 -34.32 -16.12 -27.72
N PRO A 5 -33.36 -16.95 -27.27
CA PRO A 5 -32.49 -16.62 -26.15
C PRO A 5 -31.73 -15.33 -26.47
N ASN A 6 -31.98 -14.28 -25.71
CA ASN A 6 -31.28 -13.02 -25.85
C ASN A 6 -29.89 -13.18 -25.24
N THR A 7 -28.94 -13.74 -25.99
CA THR A 7 -27.52 -13.76 -25.64
C THR A 7 -26.97 -12.36 -25.82
N ARG A 8 -27.23 -11.48 -24.83
CA ARG A 8 -26.47 -10.23 -24.74
C ARG A 8 -25.01 -10.63 -24.58
N PRO A 9 -24.09 -10.18 -25.45
CA PRO A 9 -22.68 -10.35 -25.19
C PRO A 9 -22.43 -9.69 -23.84
N THR A 10 -22.03 -10.47 -22.84
CA THR A 10 -21.42 -9.95 -21.61
C THR A 10 -20.10 -9.34 -22.02
N ASN A 11 -20.16 -8.14 -22.61
CA ASN A 11 -19.03 -7.29 -22.84
C ASN A 11 -18.61 -6.80 -21.45
N GLN A 12 -17.95 -7.67 -20.68
CA GLN A 12 -17.20 -7.27 -19.49
C GLN A 12 -16.28 -6.17 -19.99
N PRO A 13 -16.49 -4.91 -19.61
CA PRO A 13 -15.70 -3.83 -20.16
C PRO A 13 -14.27 -4.13 -19.71
N THR A 14 -13.38 -4.42 -20.65
CA THR A 14 -11.98 -4.69 -20.33
C THR A 14 -11.48 -3.49 -19.52
N PRO A 15 -10.87 -3.71 -18.34
CA PRO A 15 -10.47 -2.61 -17.49
C PRO A 15 -9.59 -1.65 -18.30
N PRO A 16 -9.90 -0.35 -18.32
CA PRO A 16 -9.15 0.60 -19.14
C PRO A 16 -7.67 0.54 -18.76
N ARG A 17 -6.77 0.53 -19.75
CA ARG A 17 -5.29 0.49 -19.58
C ARG A 17 -4.74 1.29 -18.38
N PRO A 18 -5.20 2.52 -18.07
CA PRO A 18 -4.74 3.25 -16.87
C PRO A 18 -5.00 2.54 -15.54
N LEU A 19 -6.07 1.74 -15.43
CA LEU A 19 -6.38 0.99 -14.20
C LEU A 19 -5.39 -0.17 -13.98
N HIS A 20 -4.93 -0.80 -15.05
CA HIS A 20 -3.88 -1.82 -14.98
C HIS A 20 -2.53 -1.22 -14.56
N LEU A 21 -2.18 -0.04 -15.08
CA LEU A 21 -1.00 0.70 -14.67
C LEU A 21 -1.08 1.10 -13.19
N ALA A 22 -2.20 1.67 -12.74
CA ALA A 22 -2.40 2.02 -11.33
C ALA A 22 -2.29 0.78 -10.42
N ARG A 23 -2.84 -0.36 -10.83
CA ARG A 23 -2.71 -1.64 -10.10
C ARG A 23 -1.25 -2.01 -9.89
N TRP A 24 -0.45 -1.98 -10.96
CA TRP A 24 0.97 -2.32 -10.89
C TRP A 24 1.77 -1.28 -10.11
N LEU A 25 1.39 0.00 -10.16
CA LEU A 25 2.05 1.05 -9.40
C LEU A 25 1.84 0.90 -7.89
N PHE A 26 0.64 0.54 -7.45
CA PHE A 26 0.37 0.22 -6.04
C PHE A 26 1.10 -1.03 -5.57
N ILE A 27 1.17 -2.06 -6.42
CA ILE A 27 1.93 -3.27 -6.10
C ILE A 27 3.43 -2.94 -6.02
N ALA A 28 3.93 -2.12 -6.94
CA ALA A 28 5.33 -1.69 -6.95
C ALA A 28 5.68 -0.85 -5.72
N SER A 29 4.83 0.10 -5.30
CA SER A 29 5.11 0.89 -4.09
C SER A 29 5.06 0.04 -2.82
N ALA A 30 4.07 -0.86 -2.71
CA ALA A 30 4.00 -1.81 -1.60
C ALA A 30 5.22 -2.75 -1.57
N ALA A 31 5.66 -3.25 -2.73
CA ALA A 31 6.86 -4.08 -2.84
C ALA A 31 8.13 -3.29 -2.47
N LEU A 32 8.24 -2.02 -2.88
CA LEU A 32 9.38 -1.18 -2.56
C LEU A 32 9.44 -0.88 -1.05
N GLY A 33 8.30 -0.59 -0.44
CA GLY A 33 8.17 -0.43 1.01
C GLY A 33 8.52 -1.71 1.76
N LEU A 34 8.10 -2.87 1.24
CA LEU A 34 8.44 -4.17 1.80
C LEU A 34 9.95 -4.44 1.72
N VAL A 35 10.58 -4.22 0.57
CA VAL A 35 12.03 -4.42 0.39
C VAL A 35 12.79 -3.53 1.38
N ARG A 36 12.40 -2.26 1.51
CA ARG A 36 13.00 -1.36 2.48
C ARG A 36 12.85 -1.87 3.91
N PHE A 37 11.65 -2.31 4.28
CA PHE A 37 11.38 -2.88 5.60
C PHE A 37 12.24 -4.11 5.87
N VAL A 38 12.39 -5.01 4.88
CA VAL A 38 13.24 -6.20 4.99
C VAL A 38 14.72 -5.83 5.15
N VAL A 39 15.22 -4.86 4.38
CA VAL A 39 16.59 -4.36 4.53
C VAL A 39 16.81 -3.80 5.93
N GLN A 40 15.85 -3.01 6.43
CA GLN A 40 15.91 -2.44 7.77
C GLN A 40 15.85 -3.50 8.88
N LEU A 41 15.06 -4.56 8.69
CA LEU A 41 15.01 -5.70 9.61
C LEU A 41 16.26 -6.57 9.56
N SER A 42 16.94 -6.62 8.41
CA SER A 42 18.19 -7.37 8.24
C SER A 42 19.37 -6.72 8.97
N ASP A 43 19.25 -5.44 9.31
CA ASP A 43 20.24 -4.69 10.07
C ASP A 43 20.16 -5.04 11.57
N ARG A 44 20.70 -6.22 11.89
CA ARG A 44 20.61 -6.86 13.20
C ARG A 44 21.25 -6.02 14.31
N GLU A 45 22.38 -5.37 14.03
CA GLU A 45 23.08 -4.52 15.00
C GLU A 45 22.22 -3.33 15.41
N MET A 46 21.63 -2.64 14.42
CA MET A 46 20.69 -1.56 14.69
C MET A 46 19.48 -2.03 15.52
N LEU A 47 18.93 -3.21 15.22
CA LEU A 47 17.81 -3.76 15.99
C LEU A 47 18.17 -4.04 17.44
N ILE A 48 19.32 -4.66 17.68
CA ILE A 48 19.80 -5.01 19.03
C ILE A 48 20.09 -3.74 19.83
N ASP A 49 20.72 -2.73 19.22
CA ASP A 49 21.00 -1.45 19.87
C ASP A 49 19.69 -0.72 20.25
N GLN A 50 18.69 -0.74 19.37
CA GLN A 50 17.37 -0.18 19.66
C GLN A 50 16.65 -0.94 20.78
N LEU A 51 16.69 -2.27 20.76
CA LEU A 51 16.12 -3.11 21.82
C LEU A 51 16.81 -2.86 23.16
N ARG A 52 18.13 -2.65 23.17
CA ARG A 52 18.90 -2.34 24.38
C ARG A 52 18.54 -0.95 24.94
N LEU A 53 18.28 0.03 24.08
CA LEU A 53 17.80 1.35 24.51
C LEU A 53 16.38 1.28 25.11
N GLN A 54 15.51 0.42 24.58
CA GLN A 54 14.14 0.26 25.07
C GLN A 54 14.04 -0.65 26.30
N GLN A 55 14.86 -1.70 26.37
CA GLN A 55 14.84 -2.72 27.41
C GLN A 55 16.27 -3.02 27.89
N PRO A 56 16.88 -2.09 28.66
CA PRO A 56 18.26 -2.24 29.14
C PRO A 56 18.44 -3.37 30.16
N THR A 57 17.35 -3.93 30.68
CA THR A 57 17.35 -4.99 31.69
C THR A 57 17.47 -6.41 31.12
N LEU A 58 17.34 -6.58 29.80
CA LEU A 58 17.41 -7.90 29.16
C LEU A 58 18.85 -8.38 28.97
N GLY A 59 19.05 -9.68 29.16
CA GLY A 59 20.31 -10.33 28.84
C GLY A 59 20.60 -10.33 27.34
N GLN A 60 21.87 -10.50 26.95
CA GLN A 60 22.26 -10.53 25.53
C GLN A 60 21.55 -11.65 24.76
N ASP A 61 21.36 -12.81 25.38
CA ASP A 61 20.63 -13.95 24.79
C ASP A 61 19.14 -13.64 24.55
N GLU A 62 18.50 -12.90 25.44
CA GLU A 62 17.10 -12.46 25.28
C GLU A 62 16.96 -11.40 24.20
N LEU A 63 17.92 -10.46 24.10
CA LEU A 63 17.96 -9.47 23.02
C LEU A 63 18.15 -10.15 21.66
N ASP A 64 19.02 -11.16 21.58
CA ASP A 64 19.25 -11.95 20.36
C ASP A 64 18.01 -12.74 19.95
N ALA A 65 17.32 -13.36 20.92
CA ALA A 65 16.07 -14.07 20.70
C ALA A 65 14.94 -13.11 20.28
N ALA A 66 14.83 -11.94 20.92
CA ALA A 66 13.85 -10.91 20.60
C ALA A 66 14.08 -10.31 19.20
N ALA A 67 15.32 -10.00 18.83
CA ALA A 67 15.67 -9.50 17.51
C ALA A 67 15.32 -10.53 16.42
N THR A 68 15.64 -11.80 16.65
CA THR A 68 15.34 -12.90 15.71
C THR A 68 13.83 -13.12 15.59
N GLY A 69 13.11 -13.24 16.72
CA GLY A 69 11.66 -13.41 16.74
C GLY A 69 10.91 -12.23 16.13
N GLY A 70 11.35 -11.00 16.46
CA GLY A 70 10.83 -9.77 15.87
C GLY A 70 11.04 -9.69 14.37
N THR A 71 12.20 -10.15 13.88
CA THR A 71 12.49 -10.23 12.45
C THR A 71 11.54 -11.18 11.73
N PHE A 72 11.38 -12.42 12.23
CA PHE A 72 10.45 -13.39 11.64
C PHE A 72 9.01 -12.91 11.66
N PHE A 73 8.55 -12.36 12.79
CA PHE A 73 7.20 -11.82 12.91
C PHE A 73 6.97 -10.64 11.97
N GLY A 74 7.94 -9.71 11.89
CA GLY A 74 7.89 -8.60 10.97
C GLY A 74 7.81 -9.07 9.51
N LEU A 75 8.60 -10.07 9.13
CA LEU A 75 8.58 -10.62 7.78
C LEU A 75 7.22 -11.25 7.44
N LEU A 76 6.63 -12.01 8.37
CA LEU A 76 5.30 -12.60 8.22
C LEU A 76 4.22 -11.53 8.07
N LEU A 77 4.25 -10.50 8.92
CA LEU A 77 3.30 -9.40 8.87
C LEU A 77 3.42 -8.63 7.55
N ALA A 78 4.64 -8.37 7.09
CA ALA A 78 4.90 -7.63 5.88
C ALA A 78 4.48 -8.42 4.62
N ALA A 79 4.70 -9.74 4.60
CA ALA A 79 4.16 -10.63 3.56
C ALA A 79 2.63 -10.66 3.56
N ALA A 80 1.99 -10.72 4.74
CA ALA A 80 0.53 -10.67 4.86
C ALA A 80 -0.04 -9.34 4.35
N LEU A 81 0.60 -8.21 4.68
CA LEU A 81 0.21 -6.88 4.18
C LEU A 81 0.36 -6.79 2.66
N LEU A 82 1.43 -7.33 2.09
CA LEU A 82 1.60 -7.38 0.63
C LEU A 82 0.47 -8.18 -0.02
N LEU A 83 0.11 -9.34 0.54
CA LEU A 83 -0.99 -10.16 0.04
C LEU A 83 -2.32 -9.38 0.07
N VAL A 84 -2.61 -8.69 1.17
CA VAL A 84 -3.77 -7.81 1.29
C VAL A 84 -3.75 -6.73 0.21
N TYR A 85 -2.61 -6.08 -0.01
CA TYR A 85 -2.46 -5.06 -1.06
C TYR A 85 -2.76 -5.61 -2.45
N VAL A 86 -2.21 -6.78 -2.80
CA VAL A 86 -2.47 -7.46 -4.08
C VAL A 86 -3.95 -7.82 -4.23
N LEU A 87 -4.58 -8.32 -3.16
CA LEU A 87 -6.00 -8.64 -3.15
C LEU A 87 -6.87 -7.38 -3.38
N LEU A 88 -6.56 -6.28 -2.70
CA LEU A 88 -7.25 -5.00 -2.89
C LEU A 88 -7.06 -4.47 -4.32
N ALA A 89 -5.85 -4.52 -4.84
CA ALA A 89 -5.52 -4.09 -6.20
C ALA A 89 -6.26 -4.93 -7.26
N ASN A 90 -6.40 -6.24 -7.04
CA ASN A 90 -7.22 -7.11 -7.88
C ASN A 90 -8.72 -6.80 -7.76
N ARG A 91 -9.22 -6.50 -6.55
CA ARG A 91 -10.62 -6.11 -6.33
C ARG A 91 -10.96 -4.75 -6.93
N MET A 92 -10.00 -3.84 -6.97
CA MET A 92 -10.10 -2.57 -7.70
C MET A 92 -10.23 -2.82 -9.21
N ALA A 93 -9.41 -3.71 -9.77
CA ALA A 93 -9.49 -4.09 -11.18
C ALA A 93 -10.81 -4.80 -11.56
N GLN A 94 -11.52 -5.37 -10.58
CA GLN A 94 -12.85 -5.97 -10.75
C GLN A 94 -14.00 -4.94 -10.72
N GLY A 95 -13.72 -3.64 -10.70
CA GLY A 95 -14.75 -2.60 -10.76
C GLY A 95 -15.46 -2.33 -9.42
N ARG A 96 -14.90 -2.74 -8.27
CA ARG A 96 -15.43 -2.37 -6.95
C ARG A 96 -14.92 -1.01 -6.46
N ASN A 97 -15.83 -0.05 -6.32
CA ASN A 97 -15.52 1.32 -5.87
C ASN A 97 -14.89 1.41 -4.46
N TRP A 98 -15.22 0.50 -3.53
CA TRP A 98 -14.69 0.52 -2.15
C TRP A 98 -13.19 0.23 -2.08
N ALA A 99 -12.67 -0.65 -2.96
CA ALA A 99 -11.25 -1.00 -3.01
C ALA A 99 -10.40 0.20 -3.45
N ARG A 100 -10.96 1.07 -4.29
CA ARG A 100 -10.32 2.32 -4.69
C ARG A 100 -10.14 3.26 -3.51
N VAL A 101 -11.19 3.46 -2.70
CA VAL A 101 -11.13 4.33 -1.52
C VAL A 101 -10.06 3.84 -0.54
N LEU A 102 -10.00 2.53 -0.27
CA LEU A 102 -8.99 1.96 0.62
C LEU A 102 -7.56 2.13 0.10
N LEU A 103 -7.31 1.84 -1.17
CA LEU A 103 -5.98 2.01 -1.77
C LEU A 103 -5.55 3.49 -1.73
N THR A 104 -6.48 4.41 -1.99
CA THR A 104 -6.18 5.84 -1.92
C THR A 104 -5.97 6.31 -0.50
N ALA A 105 -6.68 5.76 0.49
CA ALA A 105 -6.45 6.07 1.89
C ALA A 105 -5.08 5.58 2.36
N LEU A 106 -4.67 4.37 1.95
CA LEU A 106 -3.34 3.82 2.25
C LEU A 106 -2.23 4.64 1.60
N ALA A 107 -2.40 5.02 0.33
CA ALA A 107 -1.44 5.84 -0.38
C ALA A 107 -1.35 7.26 0.18
N ALA A 108 -2.49 7.87 0.53
CA ALA A 108 -2.52 9.18 1.18
C ALA A 108 -1.84 9.13 2.55
N ALA A 109 -2.03 8.05 3.32
CA ALA A 109 -1.32 7.86 4.57
C ALA A 109 0.21 7.71 4.34
N GLY A 110 0.63 6.95 3.34
CA GLY A 110 2.03 6.82 2.95
C GLY A 110 2.67 8.16 2.57
N ILE A 111 1.98 8.95 1.74
CA ILE A 111 2.40 10.30 1.37
C ILE A 111 2.49 11.20 2.59
N LEU A 112 1.49 11.21 3.46
CA LEU A 112 1.47 12.03 4.68
C LEU A 112 2.65 11.71 5.58
N VAL A 113 2.94 10.42 5.79
CA VAL A 113 4.11 9.97 6.56
C VAL A 113 5.41 10.43 5.88
N GLY A 114 5.51 10.31 4.55
CA GLY A 114 6.66 10.79 3.78
C GLY A 114 6.90 12.29 3.92
N VAL A 115 5.84 13.09 3.84
CA VAL A 115 5.89 14.55 4.04
C VAL A 115 6.30 14.90 5.47
N LEU A 116 5.71 14.23 6.47
CA LEU A 116 6.07 14.45 7.88
C LEU A 116 7.55 14.15 8.14
N ARG A 117 8.07 13.06 7.54
CA ARG A 117 9.51 12.72 7.58
C ARG A 117 10.36 13.81 6.94
N LEU A 118 9.95 14.35 5.80
CA LEU A 118 10.68 15.41 5.11
C LEU A 118 10.71 16.71 5.94
N ILE A 119 9.58 17.06 6.57
CA ILE A 119 9.49 18.22 7.48
C ILE A 119 10.39 18.01 8.70
N THR A 120 10.36 16.85 9.34
CA THR A 120 11.18 16.56 10.53
C THR A 120 12.67 16.63 10.23
N VAL A 121 13.11 16.17 9.05
CA VAL A 121 14.52 16.30 8.64
C VAL A 121 14.85 17.73 8.21
N GLY A 122 14.04 18.35 7.36
CA GLY A 122 14.30 19.69 6.82
C GLY A 122 14.24 20.83 7.85
N SER A 123 13.48 20.64 8.94
CA SER A 123 13.43 21.58 10.07
C SER A 123 14.59 21.42 11.07
N GLY A 124 15.43 20.39 10.93
CA GLY A 124 16.44 20.04 11.92
C GLY A 124 15.90 19.36 13.19
N LEU A 125 14.58 19.15 13.31
CA LEU A 125 13.98 18.42 14.44
C LEU A 125 14.57 17.02 14.57
N ALA A 126 14.82 16.31 13.46
CA ALA A 126 15.47 15.00 13.50
C ALA A 126 16.83 15.06 14.23
N ALA A 127 17.65 16.07 13.93
CA ALA A 127 18.94 16.27 14.61
C ALA A 127 18.76 16.66 16.08
N ALA A 128 17.74 17.47 16.41
CA ALA A 128 17.42 17.85 17.79
C ALA A 128 17.01 16.66 18.67
N PHE A 129 16.45 15.60 18.09
CA PHE A 129 16.10 14.35 18.77
C PHE A 129 17.18 13.26 18.66
N GLY A 130 18.36 13.57 18.11
CA GLY A 130 19.44 12.59 17.91
C GLY A 130 19.12 11.51 16.87
N LEU A 131 18.12 11.74 16.01
CA LEU A 131 17.75 10.82 14.94
C LEU A 131 18.70 11.03 13.75
N SER A 132 19.59 10.07 13.52
CA SER A 132 20.37 10.02 12.29
C SER A 132 19.48 9.51 11.15
N VAL A 133 19.39 10.28 10.06
CA VAL A 133 18.62 9.90 8.87
C VAL A 133 19.59 9.78 7.70
N SER A 134 19.70 8.58 7.13
CA SER A 134 20.53 8.36 5.96
C SER A 134 19.97 9.14 4.75
N PRO A 135 20.83 9.82 3.96
CA PRO A 135 20.41 10.46 2.71
C PRO A 135 19.75 9.47 1.74
N VAL A 136 20.20 8.21 1.75
CA VAL A 136 19.66 7.12 0.94
C VAL A 136 18.21 6.83 1.36
N ASP A 137 17.96 6.72 2.66
CA ASP A 137 16.63 6.49 3.22
C ASP A 137 15.63 7.59 2.85
N LEU A 138 16.12 8.83 2.80
CA LEU A 138 15.32 9.99 2.44
C LEU A 138 14.99 9.98 0.94
N ALA A 139 15.97 9.69 0.08
CA ALA A 139 15.78 9.55 -1.36
C ALA A 139 14.76 8.44 -1.70
N PHE A 140 14.89 7.26 -1.09
CA PHE A 140 13.92 6.17 -1.24
C PHE A 140 12.51 6.57 -0.79
N GLY A 141 12.40 7.32 0.32
CA GLY A 141 11.13 7.82 0.82
C GLY A 141 10.45 8.76 -0.18
N VAL A 142 11.21 9.70 -0.75
CA VAL A 142 10.70 10.64 -1.76
C VAL A 142 10.27 9.91 -3.03
N VAL A 143 11.06 8.96 -3.52
CA VAL A 143 10.70 8.16 -4.70
C VAL A 143 9.39 7.39 -4.47
N THR A 144 9.25 6.73 -3.32
CA THR A 144 8.04 5.98 -2.97
C THR A 144 6.82 6.91 -2.90
N MET A 145 6.99 8.08 -2.28
CA MET A 145 5.94 9.10 -2.20
C MET A 145 5.48 9.59 -3.57
N VAL A 146 6.41 9.79 -4.52
CA VAL A 146 6.07 10.17 -5.90
C VAL A 146 5.31 9.03 -6.60
N ILE A 147 5.75 7.78 -6.43
CA ILE A 147 5.06 6.61 -6.98
C ILE A 147 3.61 6.54 -6.45
N ASP A 148 3.41 6.71 -5.15
CA ASP A 148 2.08 6.72 -4.53
C ASP A 148 1.21 7.87 -5.06
N ALA A 149 1.78 9.07 -5.20
CA ALA A 149 1.07 10.21 -5.75
C ALA A 149 0.61 9.96 -7.20
N VAL A 150 1.50 9.42 -8.04
CA VAL A 150 1.15 9.04 -9.42
C VAL A 150 0.10 7.93 -9.44
N ALA A 151 0.18 6.95 -8.55
CA ALA A 151 -0.79 5.86 -8.45
C ALA A 151 -2.19 6.38 -8.11
N VAL A 152 -2.28 7.32 -7.16
CA VAL A 152 -3.53 7.99 -6.77
C VAL A 152 -4.08 8.79 -7.95
N VAL A 153 -3.27 9.63 -8.60
CA VAL A 153 -3.70 10.43 -9.76
C VAL A 153 -4.25 9.54 -10.88
N LEU A 154 -3.56 8.45 -11.20
CA LEU A 154 -4.03 7.50 -12.21
C LEU A 154 -5.30 6.76 -11.80
N ALA A 155 -5.47 6.44 -10.51
CA ALA A 155 -6.68 5.82 -9.98
C ALA A 155 -7.91 6.75 -10.04
N PHE A 156 -7.71 8.07 -10.01
CA PHE A 156 -8.76 9.07 -10.18
C PHE A 156 -8.89 9.62 -11.61
N HIS A 157 -8.05 9.17 -12.55
CA HIS A 157 -8.13 9.60 -13.94
C HIS A 157 -9.54 9.32 -14.50
N PRO A 158 -10.17 10.27 -15.23
CA PRO A 158 -11.57 10.17 -15.66
C PRO A 158 -11.89 8.93 -16.51
N ALA A 159 -10.90 8.36 -17.19
CA ALA A 159 -10.98 7.07 -17.89
C ALA A 159 -11.30 5.89 -16.95
N ALA A 160 -10.77 5.88 -15.71
CA ALA A 160 -11.11 4.89 -14.69
C ALA A 160 -12.50 5.16 -14.10
N ALA A 161 -12.84 6.43 -13.84
CA ALA A 161 -14.14 6.84 -13.30
C ALA A 161 -15.33 6.59 -14.25
N ALA A 162 -15.09 6.49 -15.56
CA ALA A 162 -16.10 6.12 -16.55
C ALA A 162 -16.50 4.63 -16.46
N HIS A 163 -15.55 3.75 -16.14
CA HIS A 163 -15.82 2.31 -15.99
C HIS A 163 -16.74 2.02 -14.79
N PHE A 164 -16.57 2.75 -13.68
CA PHE A 164 -17.41 2.60 -12.49
C PHE A 164 -18.80 3.24 -12.64
N ARG A 165 -18.99 4.17 -13.58
CA ARG A 165 -20.31 4.74 -13.91
C ARG A 165 -21.19 3.79 -14.71
N ASN A 166 -20.61 2.79 -15.35
CA ASN A 166 -21.32 1.78 -16.15
C ASN A 166 -21.58 0.47 -15.39
N ALA A 167 -21.31 0.43 -14.08
CA ALA A 167 -21.67 -0.72 -13.26
C ALA A 167 -23.21 -0.89 -13.26
N PRO A 168 -23.74 -2.07 -13.61
CA PRO A 168 -25.18 -2.28 -13.72
C PRO A 168 -25.89 -1.88 -12.43
N THR A 169 -26.86 -0.97 -12.56
CA THR A 169 -27.78 -0.63 -11.47
C THR A 169 -28.52 -1.91 -11.05
N PRO A 170 -28.63 -2.24 -9.75
CA PRO A 170 -29.43 -3.38 -9.32
C PRO A 170 -30.86 -3.22 -9.87
N PRO A 171 -31.50 -4.28 -10.38
CA PRO A 171 -32.87 -4.19 -10.85
C PRO A 171 -33.75 -3.65 -9.70
N ARG A 172 -34.46 -2.55 -9.99
CA ARG A 172 -35.39 -1.91 -9.05
C ARG A 172 -36.42 -2.97 -8.64
N PRO A 173 -36.67 -3.21 -7.34
CA PRO A 173 -37.75 -4.11 -6.93
C PRO A 173 -39.04 -3.49 -7.46
N THR A 174 -39.67 -4.18 -8.42
CA THR A 174 -41.02 -3.87 -8.86
C THR A 174 -41.92 -4.14 -7.67
N GLY A 175 -42.42 -3.07 -7.04
CA GLY A 175 -43.37 -3.17 -5.93
C GLY A 175 -44.54 -4.04 -6.33
N GLY A 176 -44.72 -5.13 -5.60
CA GLY A 176 -45.95 -5.92 -5.64
C GLY A 176 -47.02 -5.14 -4.89
N SER A 177 -48.07 -4.80 -5.63
CA SER A 177 -49.38 -4.34 -5.18
C SER A 177 -50.05 -5.30 -4.22
#